data_AF-W4UYE0-F1
#
_entry.id   AF-W4UYE0-F1
#
_cell.length_a   1.000
_cell.length_b   1.000
_cell.length_c   1.000
_cell.angle_alpha   90.00
_cell.angle_beta   90.00
_cell.angle_gamma   90.00
#
_symmetry.space_group_name_H-M   'P 1'
#
loop_
_entity.id
_entity.type
_entity.pdbx_description
1 polymer ?
#
loop_
_entity_poly.entity_id
_entity_poly.type
_entity_poly.pdbx_seq_one_letter_code
_entity_poly.pdbx_strand_id
1 'polypeptide(L)'
;MGLGFSRADFERSTSEFSGGWRMRIELAKLLLRRPDVLLLDEPTNHLDIESIQWLENFLSTRANAVVLVSHDRAFLNNVTTRTIEITCGQIYDYKVKYDEFVVLRQERREQQLRAYENQQKQIGDTEAFIERFRYKATKAVQVQSRIKQLEKIERIEVDEEDNSALRLKFPPASRSGSYPVICEDVRKAYGSHVVFDNVTLTINRGEKIAFVGKNGEGKSTLVKCIMSEIDYDGKLTIGHNVQIGYFAQNQAQMLDENLTVFDTIDRVATGDIRLKIRDILGAFMFGGDASDKKVKVLSGGERTRLAMIKLLLEPVNFLILDEPTITWICVRRMY
;
A
#
# COMPACT_ATOMS: atom_id res chain seq x y z
N MET A 1 25.22 -15.21 2.82
CA MET A 1 24.65 -14.81 4.13
C MET A 1 23.22 -14.37 3.87
N GLY A 2 22.24 -14.93 4.58
CA GLY A 2 20.83 -14.88 4.19
C GLY A 2 20.14 -13.52 4.28
N LEU A 3 20.48 -12.71 5.29
CA LEU A 3 19.86 -11.39 5.52
C LEU A 3 20.64 -10.21 4.93
N GLY A 4 21.61 -10.49 4.05
CA GLY A 4 22.39 -9.47 3.34
C GLY A 4 23.61 -8.89 4.07
N PHE A 5 23.93 -9.32 5.30
CA PHE A 5 25.13 -8.87 6.01
C PHE A 5 26.42 -9.40 5.38
N SER A 6 27.48 -8.57 5.36
CA SER A 6 28.85 -8.98 5.03
C SER A 6 29.65 -9.31 6.31
N ARG A 7 30.85 -9.91 6.17
CA ARG A 7 31.67 -10.25 7.34
C ARG A 7 32.19 -9.00 8.07
N ALA A 8 32.47 -7.94 7.32
CA ALA A 8 32.92 -6.67 7.88
C ALA A 8 31.82 -5.99 8.73
N ASP A 9 30.55 -6.30 8.46
CA ASP A 9 29.44 -5.72 9.22
C ASP A 9 29.35 -6.23 10.67
N PHE A 10 30.02 -7.33 11.00
CA PHE A 10 29.87 -8.01 12.29
C PHE A 10 30.58 -7.26 13.43
N GLU A 11 31.54 -6.40 13.09
CA GLU A 11 32.33 -5.61 14.04
C GLU A 11 31.81 -4.17 14.19
N ARG A 12 30.84 -3.78 13.35
CA ARG A 12 30.29 -2.42 13.33
C ARG A 12 29.27 -2.22 14.45
N SER A 13 29.21 -0.99 14.98
CA SER A 13 28.19 -0.65 15.97
C SER A 13 26.79 -0.68 15.35
N THR A 14 25.81 -1.22 16.08
CA THR A 14 24.40 -1.23 15.64
C THR A 14 23.85 0.18 15.39
N SER A 15 24.42 1.20 16.04
CA SER A 15 24.07 2.61 15.83
C SER A 15 24.41 3.13 14.43
N GLU A 16 25.34 2.50 13.72
CA GLU A 16 25.74 2.90 12.36
C GLU A 16 24.79 2.39 11.27
N PHE A 17 23.97 1.38 11.58
CA PHE A 17 23.03 0.80 10.63
C PHE A 17 21.76 1.65 10.52
N SER A 18 21.20 1.72 9.31
CA SER A 18 19.88 2.34 9.10
C SER A 18 18.78 1.53 9.80
N GLY A 19 17.58 2.11 9.96
CA GLY A 19 16.46 1.45 10.63
C GLY A 19 16.12 0.07 10.06
N GLY A 20 16.09 -0.06 8.73
CA GLY A 20 15.84 -1.34 8.07
C GLY A 20 16.93 -2.39 8.36
N TRP A 21 18.20 -1.99 8.37
CA TRP A 21 19.29 -2.87 8.75
C TRP A 21 19.23 -3.28 10.22
N ARG A 22 18.86 -2.37 11.14
CA ARG A 22 18.65 -2.72 12.55
C ARG A 22 17.51 -3.71 12.73
N MET A 23 16.42 -3.56 11.98
CA MET A 23 15.33 -4.54 11.96
C MET A 23 15.81 -5.92 11.50
N ARG A 24 16.67 -5.98 10.47
CA ARG A 24 17.31 -7.24 10.03
C ARG A 24 18.19 -7.87 11.12
N ILE A 25 18.89 -7.07 11.93
CA ILE A 25 19.67 -7.55 13.07
C ILE A 25 18.75 -8.18 14.13
N GLU A 26 17.63 -7.51 14.47
CA GLU A 26 16.66 -8.07 15.43
C GLU A 26 16.01 -9.35 14.91
N LEU A 27 15.65 -9.39 13.63
CA LEU A 27 15.18 -10.61 12.98
C LEU A 27 16.23 -11.72 13.08
N ALA A 28 17.50 -11.43 12.76
CA ALA A 28 18.58 -12.41 12.88
C ALA A 28 18.71 -12.95 14.32
N LYS A 29 18.69 -12.07 15.32
CA LYS A 29 18.74 -12.46 16.75
C LYS A 29 17.57 -13.37 17.12
N LEU A 30 16.36 -13.07 16.65
CA LEU A 30 15.18 -13.88 16.90
C LEU A 30 15.30 -15.27 16.25
N LEU A 31 15.69 -15.34 14.98
CA LEU A 31 15.84 -16.60 14.25
C LEU A 31 16.94 -17.50 14.82
N LEU A 32 18.02 -16.91 15.38
CA LEU A 32 19.09 -17.65 16.03
C LEU A 32 18.70 -18.28 17.36
N ARG A 33 17.70 -17.71 18.07
CA ARG A 33 17.19 -18.27 19.34
C ARG A 33 16.44 -19.58 19.17
N ARG A 34 16.02 -19.92 17.94
CA ARG A 34 15.21 -21.12 17.63
C ARG A 34 13.99 -21.29 18.56
N PRO A 35 13.11 -20.29 18.64
CA PRO A 35 11.89 -20.42 19.43
C PRO A 35 10.95 -21.48 18.82
N ASP A 36 10.15 -22.12 19.66
CA ASP A 36 9.11 -23.06 19.20
C ASP A 36 7.98 -22.37 18.43
N VAL A 37 7.70 -21.10 18.78
CA VAL A 37 6.70 -20.27 18.13
C VAL A 37 7.32 -18.94 17.74
N LEU A 38 7.22 -18.59 16.46
CA LEU A 38 7.56 -17.26 15.94
C LEU A 38 6.29 -16.46 15.67
N LEU A 39 6.24 -15.25 16.22
CA LEU A 39 5.23 -14.24 15.89
C LEU A 39 5.94 -13.14 15.11
N LEU A 40 5.55 -12.92 13.86
CA LEU A 40 6.20 -11.97 12.96
C LEU A 40 5.15 -10.99 12.41
N ASP A 41 5.40 -9.70 12.63
CA ASP A 41 4.56 -8.61 12.13
C ASP A 41 5.33 -7.85 11.03
N GLU A 42 4.82 -7.95 9.79
CA GLU A 42 5.41 -7.41 8.57
C GLU A 42 6.93 -7.63 8.42
N PRO A 43 7.41 -8.89 8.46
CA PRO A 43 8.85 -9.17 8.47
C PRO A 43 9.54 -8.93 7.11
N THR A 44 8.78 -8.80 6.03
CA THR A 44 9.28 -8.50 4.68
C THR A 44 9.61 -7.03 4.49
N ASN A 45 9.13 -6.16 5.40
CA ASN A 45 9.45 -4.74 5.36
C ASN A 45 10.97 -4.53 5.40
N HIS A 46 11.46 -3.71 4.47
CA HIS A 46 12.89 -3.39 4.34
C HIS A 46 13.81 -4.58 3.95
N LEU A 47 13.24 -5.70 3.50
CA LEU A 47 13.99 -6.81 2.90
C LEU A 47 14.05 -6.67 1.38
N ASP A 48 15.23 -6.87 0.80
CA ASP A 48 15.35 -7.03 -0.65
C ASP A 48 14.81 -8.40 -1.08
N ILE A 49 14.56 -8.56 -2.38
CA ILE A 49 13.97 -9.78 -2.95
C ILE A 49 14.75 -11.03 -2.57
N GLU A 50 16.09 -10.98 -2.58
CA GLU A 50 16.94 -12.11 -2.16
C GLU A 50 16.74 -12.47 -0.68
N SER A 51 16.67 -11.46 0.21
CA SER A 51 16.45 -11.67 1.64
C SER A 51 15.05 -12.19 1.93
N ILE A 52 14.03 -11.75 1.17
CA ILE A 52 12.66 -12.29 1.27
C ILE A 52 12.67 -13.77 0.92
N GLN A 53 13.22 -14.15 -0.24
CA GLN A 53 13.33 -15.55 -0.65
C GLN A 53 14.10 -16.41 0.35
N TRP A 54 15.17 -15.86 0.94
CA TRP A 54 15.89 -16.56 2.01
C TRP A 54 15.02 -16.77 3.24
N LEU A 55 14.27 -15.75 3.67
CA LEU A 55 13.38 -15.82 4.82
C LEU A 55 12.25 -16.83 4.59
N GLU A 56 11.65 -16.85 3.39
CA GLU A 56 10.65 -17.86 3.00
C GLU A 56 11.17 -19.29 3.19
N ASN A 57 12.37 -19.54 2.66
CA ASN A 57 13.03 -20.84 2.79
C ASN A 57 13.40 -21.17 4.24
N PHE A 58 13.82 -20.17 5.03
CA PHE A 58 14.13 -20.37 6.44
C PHE A 58 12.89 -20.76 7.25
N LEU A 59 11.80 -20.01 7.09
CA LEU A 59 10.56 -20.23 7.84
C LEU A 59 9.91 -21.56 7.48
N SER A 60 9.90 -21.92 6.19
CA SER A 60 9.34 -23.20 5.72
C SER A 60 10.13 -24.43 6.18
N THR A 61 11.44 -24.31 6.40
CA THR A 61 12.30 -25.47 6.71
C THR A 61 12.70 -25.60 8.18
N ARG A 62 12.76 -24.50 8.94
CA ARG A 62 13.35 -24.48 10.28
C ARG A 62 12.44 -24.04 11.40
N ALA A 63 11.31 -23.40 11.10
CA ALA A 63 10.40 -22.94 12.15
C ALA A 63 9.38 -24.04 12.48
N ASN A 64 9.13 -24.26 13.78
CA ASN A 64 8.16 -25.25 14.25
C ASN A 64 6.73 -24.73 14.07
N ALA A 65 6.46 -23.52 14.57
CA ALA A 65 5.20 -22.81 14.36
C ALA A 65 5.47 -21.32 14.07
N VAL A 66 4.79 -20.78 13.06
CA VAL A 66 4.89 -19.37 12.68
C VAL A 66 3.50 -18.77 12.57
N VAL A 67 3.28 -17.66 13.27
CA VAL A 67 2.14 -16.76 13.07
C VAL A 67 2.68 -15.51 12.40
N LEU A 68 2.11 -15.18 11.25
CA LEU A 68 2.60 -14.14 10.37
C LEU A 68 1.49 -13.16 10.04
N VAL A 69 1.79 -11.86 10.17
CA VAL A 69 0.99 -10.76 9.64
C VAL A 69 1.79 -10.15 8.49
N SER A 70 1.22 -10.12 7.29
CA SER A 70 1.84 -9.43 6.16
C SER A 70 0.84 -8.96 5.11
N HIS A 71 1.17 -7.89 4.40
CA HIS A 71 0.50 -7.45 3.18
C HIS A 71 1.05 -8.10 1.89
N ASP A 72 2.18 -8.82 1.97
CA ASP A 72 2.76 -9.52 0.82
C ASP A 72 2.05 -10.86 0.57
N ARG A 73 1.19 -10.88 -0.46
CA ARG A 73 0.40 -12.05 -0.84
C ARG A 73 1.27 -13.23 -1.25
N ALA A 74 2.37 -12.99 -1.98
CA ALA A 74 3.25 -14.07 -2.43
C ALA A 74 3.96 -14.70 -1.24
N PHE A 75 4.48 -13.87 -0.34
CA PHE A 75 5.14 -14.33 0.88
C PHE A 75 4.19 -15.14 1.79
N LEU A 76 2.97 -14.64 2.01
CA LEU A 76 1.93 -15.38 2.76
C LEU A 76 1.67 -16.75 2.12
N ASN A 77 1.46 -16.79 0.81
CA ASN A 77 1.12 -18.02 0.08
C ASN A 77 2.27 -19.06 0.05
N ASN A 78 3.51 -18.58 0.05
CA ASN A 78 4.70 -19.41 0.05
C ASN A 78 5.00 -20.00 1.44
N VAL A 79 4.80 -19.23 2.51
CA VAL A 79 5.19 -19.61 3.88
C VAL A 79 4.07 -20.27 4.67
N THR A 80 2.83 -19.80 4.52
CA THR A 80 1.71 -20.22 5.37
C THR A 80 0.91 -21.36 4.75
N THR A 81 0.24 -22.14 5.61
CA THR A 81 -0.66 -23.24 5.21
C THR A 81 -2.10 -23.05 5.68
N ARG A 82 -2.35 -21.96 6.41
CA ARG A 82 -3.61 -21.65 7.08
C ARG A 82 -3.73 -20.12 7.18
N THR A 83 -4.90 -19.59 6.84
CA THR A 83 -5.19 -18.16 6.82
C THR A 83 -6.25 -17.83 7.86
N ILE A 84 -6.00 -16.83 8.70
CA ILE A 84 -6.96 -16.34 9.68
C ILE A 84 -7.33 -14.91 9.30
N GLU A 85 -8.61 -14.67 9.05
CA GLU A 85 -9.16 -13.34 8.75
C GLU A 85 -9.81 -12.76 10.01
N ILE A 86 -9.50 -11.49 10.31
CA ILE A 86 -10.16 -10.73 11.36
C ILE A 86 -10.91 -9.58 10.69
N THR A 87 -12.25 -9.60 10.73
CA THR A 87 -13.11 -8.57 10.14
C THR A 87 -14.33 -8.34 11.02
N CYS A 88 -14.75 -7.07 11.17
CA CYS A 88 -15.92 -6.70 11.98
C CYS A 88 -15.96 -7.32 13.40
N GLY A 89 -14.79 -7.47 14.04
CA GLY A 89 -14.66 -8.09 15.36
C GLY A 89 -14.85 -9.62 15.39
N GLN A 90 -15.02 -10.25 14.23
CA GLN A 90 -15.12 -11.69 14.06
C GLN A 90 -13.81 -12.28 13.52
N ILE A 91 -13.53 -13.53 13.91
CA ILE A 91 -12.34 -14.28 13.50
C ILE A 91 -12.79 -15.47 12.67
N TYR A 92 -12.29 -15.55 11.44
CA TYR A 92 -12.56 -16.64 10.51
C TYR A 92 -11.29 -17.44 10.27
N ASP A 93 -11.39 -18.74 10.49
CA ASP A 93 -10.26 -19.65 10.42
C ASP A 93 -10.33 -20.55 9.18
N TYR A 94 -9.45 -20.28 8.21
CA TYR A 94 -9.37 -21.02 6.95
C TYR A 94 -8.13 -21.91 6.93
N LYS A 95 -8.31 -23.22 6.89
CA LYS A 95 -7.22 -24.21 6.78
C LYS A 95 -6.68 -24.35 5.35
N VAL A 96 -6.49 -23.22 4.68
CA VAL A 96 -5.97 -23.12 3.32
C VAL A 96 -4.97 -21.97 3.22
N LYS A 97 -4.20 -21.97 2.13
CA LYS A 97 -3.28 -20.88 1.79
C LYS A 97 -4.02 -19.60 1.41
N TYR A 98 -3.28 -18.50 1.31
CA TYR A 98 -3.84 -17.18 1.04
C TYR A 98 -4.65 -17.12 -0.27
N ASP A 99 -4.14 -17.67 -1.37
CA ASP A 99 -4.83 -17.60 -2.66
C ASP A 99 -6.17 -18.34 -2.65
N GLU A 100 -6.22 -19.52 -2.02
CA GLU A 100 -7.46 -20.28 -1.83
C GLU A 100 -8.42 -19.57 -0.88
N PHE A 101 -7.91 -18.95 0.18
CA PHE A 101 -8.70 -18.12 1.09
C PHE A 101 -9.40 -16.98 0.34
N VAL A 102 -8.73 -16.30 -0.60
CA VAL A 102 -9.34 -15.21 -1.38
C VAL A 102 -10.58 -15.70 -2.14
N VAL A 103 -10.52 -16.91 -2.72
CA VAL A 103 -11.68 -17.52 -3.41
C VAL A 103 -12.80 -17.85 -2.42
N LEU A 104 -12.49 -18.51 -1.31
CA LEU A 104 -13.48 -18.87 -0.29
C LEU A 104 -14.14 -17.63 0.33
N ARG A 105 -13.38 -16.56 0.54
CA ARG A 105 -13.88 -15.27 1.02
C ARG A 105 -14.87 -14.68 0.03
N GLN A 106 -14.58 -14.72 -1.27
CA GLN A 106 -15.49 -14.25 -2.30
C GLN A 106 -16.79 -15.06 -2.31
N GLU A 107 -16.72 -16.38 -2.26
CA GLU A 107 -17.90 -17.26 -2.21
C GLU A 107 -18.76 -17.01 -0.96
N ARG A 108 -18.13 -16.91 0.22
CA ARG A 108 -18.81 -16.58 1.49
C ARG A 108 -19.56 -15.26 1.34
N ARG A 109 -18.93 -14.27 0.73
CA ARG A 109 -19.51 -12.95 0.55
C ARG A 109 -20.68 -12.96 -0.42
N GLU A 110 -20.59 -13.68 -1.53
CA GLU A 110 -21.73 -13.85 -2.44
C GLU A 110 -22.92 -14.51 -1.73
N GLN A 111 -22.68 -15.46 -0.83
CA GLN A 111 -23.72 -16.07 -0.01
C GLN A 111 -24.31 -15.07 1.00
N GLN A 112 -23.48 -14.29 1.69
CA GLN A 112 -23.91 -13.23 2.60
C GLN A 112 -24.75 -12.16 1.88
N LEU A 113 -24.32 -11.73 0.69
CA LEU A 113 -25.04 -10.74 -0.11
C LEU A 113 -26.41 -11.25 -0.54
N ARG A 114 -26.50 -12.49 -1.05
CA ARG A 114 -27.79 -13.10 -1.40
C ARG A 114 -28.70 -13.26 -0.19
N ALA A 115 -28.16 -13.63 0.97
CA ALA A 115 -28.91 -13.74 2.20
C ALA A 115 -29.42 -12.36 2.67
N TYR A 116 -28.58 -11.33 2.59
CA TYR A 116 -28.93 -9.94 2.88
C TYR A 116 -30.04 -9.42 1.96
N GLU A 117 -29.91 -9.58 0.64
CA GLU A 117 -30.93 -9.15 -0.32
C GLU A 117 -32.28 -9.83 -0.07
N ASN A 118 -32.27 -11.14 0.21
CA ASN A 118 -33.48 -11.89 0.56
C ASN A 118 -34.10 -11.38 1.86
N GLN A 119 -33.28 -11.09 2.88
CA GLN A 119 -33.75 -10.54 4.16
C GLN A 119 -34.34 -9.14 3.97
N GLN A 120 -33.69 -8.26 3.20
CA GLN A 120 -34.18 -6.92 2.89
C GLN A 120 -35.52 -6.96 2.15
N LYS A 121 -35.67 -7.87 1.18
CA LYS A 121 -36.95 -8.08 0.49
C LYS A 121 -38.06 -8.52 1.46
N GLN A 122 -37.77 -9.46 2.35
CA GLN A 122 -38.75 -9.92 3.36
C GLN A 122 -39.13 -8.81 4.35
N ILE A 123 -38.16 -7.99 4.76
CA ILE A 123 -38.40 -6.82 5.62
C ILE A 123 -39.31 -5.84 4.87
N GLY A 124 -38.98 -5.48 3.63
CA GLY A 124 -39.76 -4.55 2.81
C GLY A 124 -41.19 -5.05 2.56
N ASP A 125 -41.38 -6.32 2.23
CA ASP A 125 -42.72 -6.93 2.06
C ASP A 125 -43.54 -6.87 3.37
N THR A 126 -42.88 -7.08 4.51
CA THR A 126 -43.50 -7.04 5.83
C THR A 126 -43.86 -5.61 6.23
N GLU A 127 -42.99 -4.64 5.98
CA GLU A 127 -43.23 -3.22 6.18
C GLU A 127 -44.37 -2.71 5.31
N ALA A 128 -44.41 -3.09 4.03
CA ALA A 128 -45.50 -2.76 3.12
C ALA A 128 -46.85 -3.34 3.57
N PHE A 129 -46.85 -4.56 4.13
CA PHE A 129 -48.04 -5.14 4.74
C PHE A 129 -48.49 -4.35 5.97
N ILE A 130 -47.56 -4.02 6.86
CA ILE A 130 -47.85 -3.22 8.07
C ILE A 130 -48.48 -1.89 7.67
N GLU A 131 -47.88 -1.17 6.72
CA GLU A 131 -48.35 0.15 6.30
C GLU A 131 -49.72 0.08 5.61
N ARG A 132 -49.92 -0.89 4.70
CA ARG A 132 -51.21 -1.08 4.00
C ARG A 132 -52.35 -1.41 4.95
N PHE A 133 -52.09 -2.12 6.04
CA PHE A 133 -53.13 -2.63 6.94
C PHE A 133 -53.15 -1.96 8.32
N ARG A 134 -52.30 -0.95 8.56
CA ARG A 134 -52.13 -0.25 9.84
C ARG A 134 -53.43 0.27 10.44
N TYR A 135 -54.32 0.80 9.59
CA TYR A 135 -55.59 1.40 10.00
C TYR A 135 -56.80 0.46 9.90
N LYS A 136 -56.61 -0.81 9.50
CA LYS A 136 -57.71 -1.79 9.45
C LYS A 136 -57.82 -2.57 10.76
N ALA A 137 -58.87 -2.30 11.53
CA ALA A 137 -59.14 -2.95 12.81
C ALA A 137 -59.16 -4.49 12.74
N THR A 138 -59.69 -5.07 11.66
CA THR A 138 -59.74 -6.53 11.44
C THR A 138 -58.37 -7.20 11.28
N LYS A 139 -57.31 -6.42 11.03
CA LYS A 139 -55.94 -6.90 10.81
C LYS A 139 -54.96 -6.46 11.90
N ALA A 140 -55.42 -5.76 12.94
CA ALA A 140 -54.59 -5.21 14.00
C ALA A 140 -53.69 -6.25 14.70
N VAL A 141 -54.22 -7.45 14.99
CA VAL A 141 -53.44 -8.54 15.61
C VAL A 141 -52.32 -9.04 14.69
N GLN A 142 -52.58 -9.14 13.38
CA GLN A 142 -51.56 -9.56 12.40
C GLN A 142 -50.48 -8.49 12.24
N VAL A 143 -50.86 -7.20 12.18
CA VAL A 143 -49.91 -6.08 12.10
C VAL A 143 -48.99 -6.05 13.34
N GLN A 144 -49.55 -6.15 14.54
CA GLN A 144 -48.79 -6.19 15.79
C GLN A 144 -47.83 -7.39 15.85
N SER A 145 -48.24 -8.56 15.36
CA SER A 145 -47.37 -9.74 15.27
C SER A 145 -46.20 -9.52 14.30
N ARG A 146 -46.41 -8.85 13.18
CA ARG A 146 -45.37 -8.57 12.17
C ARG A 146 -44.37 -7.51 12.66
N ILE A 147 -44.84 -6.49 13.38
CA ILE A 147 -43.97 -5.49 14.04
C ILE A 147 -43.02 -6.19 15.02
N LYS A 148 -43.54 -7.05 15.90
CA LYS A 148 -42.72 -7.83 16.84
C LYS A 148 -41.77 -8.81 16.15
N GLN A 149 -42.12 -9.31 14.97
CA GLN A 149 -41.21 -10.14 14.18
C GLN A 149 -40.03 -9.29 13.67
N LEU A 150 -40.30 -8.12 13.08
CA LEU A 150 -39.26 -7.21 12.59
C LEU A 150 -38.29 -6.77 13.69
N GLU A 151 -38.78 -6.49 14.90
CA GLU A 151 -37.94 -6.11 16.06
C GLU A 151 -36.97 -7.21 16.50
N LYS A 152 -37.28 -8.48 16.21
CA LYS A 152 -36.48 -9.65 16.60
C LYS A 152 -35.55 -10.15 15.49
N ILE A 153 -35.61 -9.57 14.30
CA ILE A 153 -34.73 -9.98 13.20
C ILE A 153 -33.32 -9.46 13.49
N GLU A 154 -32.38 -10.39 13.65
CA GLU A 154 -30.96 -10.07 13.55
C GLU A 154 -30.64 -9.71 12.10
N ARG A 155 -30.21 -8.46 11.89
CA ARG A 155 -29.87 -7.96 10.57
C ARG A 155 -28.55 -8.57 10.14
N ILE A 156 -28.54 -9.16 8.96
CA ILE A 156 -27.31 -9.68 8.37
C ILE A 156 -26.45 -8.48 8.02
N GLU A 157 -25.26 -8.41 8.59
CA GLU A 157 -24.23 -7.46 8.17
C GLU A 157 -23.45 -8.11 7.02
N VAL A 158 -23.34 -7.38 5.91
CA VAL A 158 -22.46 -7.78 4.81
C VAL A 158 -21.10 -7.16 5.09
N ASP A 159 -20.04 -7.98 5.09
CA ASP A 159 -18.68 -7.49 5.21
C ASP A 159 -18.45 -6.36 4.18
N GLU A 160 -18.15 -5.15 4.66
CA GLU A 160 -17.81 -4.03 3.80
C GLU A 160 -16.56 -4.41 3.01
N GLU A 161 -16.64 -4.27 1.68
CA GLU A 161 -15.41 -4.27 0.89
C GLU A 161 -14.78 -2.90 1.03
N ASP A 162 -13.46 -2.87 1.20
CA ASP A 162 -12.67 -1.78 0.64
C ASP A 162 -12.66 -1.95 -0.88
N ASN A 163 -13.83 -1.75 -1.49
CA ASN A 163 -14.12 -1.93 -2.92
C ASN A 163 -13.67 -0.73 -3.73
N SER A 164 -12.89 0.15 -3.10
CA SER A 164 -12.20 1.24 -3.73
C SER A 164 -11.07 0.67 -4.59
N ALA A 165 -11.40 -0.17 -5.58
CA ALA A 165 -10.58 -0.35 -6.77
C ALA A 165 -10.58 1.00 -7.50
N LEU A 166 -9.79 1.91 -6.93
CA LEU A 166 -9.71 3.28 -7.30
C LEU A 166 -9.10 3.34 -8.70
N ARG A 167 -9.96 3.46 -9.71
CA ARG A 167 -9.54 3.75 -11.08
C ARG A 167 -9.22 5.23 -11.20
N LEU A 168 -8.14 5.65 -10.55
CA LEU A 168 -7.56 6.97 -10.79
C LEU A 168 -6.94 6.98 -12.18
N LYS A 169 -7.50 7.81 -13.05
CA LYS A 169 -6.79 8.28 -14.23
C LYS A 169 -5.93 9.46 -13.81
N PHE A 170 -4.64 9.36 -14.07
CA PHE A 170 -3.74 10.49 -13.91
C PHE A 170 -4.24 11.68 -14.73
N PRO A 171 -4.17 12.90 -14.18
CA PRO A 171 -4.42 14.09 -14.97
C PRO A 171 -3.41 14.14 -16.14
N PRO A 172 -3.81 14.68 -17.31
CA PRO A 172 -2.89 14.86 -18.41
C PRO A 172 -1.75 15.80 -17.99
N ALA A 173 -0.50 15.35 -18.15
CA ALA A 173 0.70 16.12 -17.83
C ALA A 173 1.37 16.60 -19.11
N SER A 174 2.01 17.77 -19.09
CA SER A 174 2.67 18.36 -20.27
C SER A 174 3.58 17.37 -21.00
N ARG A 175 3.60 17.39 -22.33
CA ARG A 175 4.42 16.46 -23.12
C ARG A 175 5.92 16.75 -22.89
N SER A 176 6.64 15.75 -22.40
CA SER A 176 8.11 15.77 -22.32
C SER A 176 8.75 15.32 -23.65
N GLY A 177 10.04 15.61 -23.78
CA GLY A 177 10.89 15.07 -24.85
C GLY A 177 10.89 13.55 -24.91
N SER A 178 11.45 12.97 -25.99
CA SER A 178 11.49 11.52 -26.17
C SER A 178 12.39 10.80 -25.15
N TYR A 179 13.38 11.50 -24.61
CA TYR A 179 14.36 10.99 -23.66
C TYR A 179 14.35 11.84 -22.38
N PRO A 180 13.52 11.48 -21.37
CA PRO A 180 13.47 12.25 -20.13
C PRO A 180 14.76 12.27 -19.33
N VAL A 181 15.56 11.19 -19.38
CA VAL A 181 16.82 11.08 -18.65
C VAL A 181 17.85 10.40 -19.56
N ILE A 182 19.03 11.00 -19.64
CA ILE A 182 20.20 10.43 -20.31
C ILE A 182 21.37 10.51 -19.32
N CYS A 183 21.94 9.36 -18.99
CA CYS A 183 23.15 9.20 -18.21
C CYS A 183 24.27 8.71 -19.13
N GLU A 184 25.39 9.42 -19.14
CA GLU A 184 26.62 9.10 -19.86
C GLU A 184 27.76 9.03 -18.83
N ASP A 185 28.26 7.82 -18.60
CA ASP A 185 29.38 7.50 -17.71
C ASP A 185 29.24 8.10 -16.29
N VAL A 186 28.02 8.06 -15.74
CA VAL A 186 27.72 8.67 -14.44
C VAL A 186 28.32 7.83 -13.33
N ARG A 187 29.01 8.49 -12.40
CA ARG A 187 29.69 7.86 -11.26
C ARG A 187 29.38 8.60 -9.96
N LYS A 188 29.24 7.85 -8.87
CA LYS A 188 29.10 8.42 -7.53
C LYS A 188 29.97 7.71 -6.52
N ALA A 189 30.74 8.48 -5.77
CA ALA A 189 31.50 8.03 -4.60
C ALA A 189 31.27 8.95 -3.40
N TYR A 190 31.40 8.40 -2.20
CA TYR A 190 31.48 9.12 -0.93
C TYR A 190 32.85 8.80 -0.30
N GLY A 191 33.79 9.74 -0.38
CA GLY A 191 35.18 9.49 0.01
C GLY A 191 35.79 8.37 -0.83
N SER A 192 36.28 7.31 -0.19
CA SER A 192 36.82 6.12 -0.86
C SER A 192 35.77 5.10 -1.28
N HIS A 193 34.51 5.23 -0.82
CA HIS A 193 33.45 4.28 -1.13
C HIS A 193 32.76 4.65 -2.44
N VAL A 194 33.04 3.89 -3.50
CA VAL A 194 32.34 3.99 -4.79
C VAL A 194 30.97 3.31 -4.65
N VAL A 195 29.90 4.07 -4.90
CA VAL A 195 28.52 3.56 -4.86
C VAL A 195 28.18 2.89 -6.19
N PHE A 196 28.45 3.60 -7.29
CA PHE A 196 28.33 3.09 -8.65
C PHE A 196 29.31 3.82 -9.56
N ASP A 197 29.68 3.17 -10.65
CA ASP A 197 30.64 3.66 -11.62
C ASP A 197 30.18 3.32 -13.04
N ASN A 198 30.52 4.18 -14.00
CA ASN A 198 30.25 4.00 -15.43
C ASN A 198 28.77 3.70 -15.78
N VAL A 199 27.83 4.43 -15.16
CA VAL A 199 26.39 4.26 -15.43
C VAL A 199 26.01 5.00 -16.72
N THR A 200 25.84 4.23 -17.80
CA THR A 200 25.35 4.70 -19.10
C THR A 200 23.97 4.13 -19.38
N LEU A 201 22.95 4.99 -19.30
CA LEU A 201 21.52 4.63 -19.32
C LEU A 201 20.74 5.72 -20.06
N THR A 202 19.80 5.34 -20.91
CA THR A 202 18.81 6.26 -21.48
C THR A 202 17.41 5.77 -21.15
N ILE A 203 16.57 6.65 -20.61
CA ILE A 203 15.17 6.35 -20.33
C ILE A 203 14.32 6.98 -21.42
N ASN A 204 13.44 6.19 -22.06
CA ASN A 204 12.55 6.66 -23.12
C ASN A 204 11.16 7.02 -22.58
N ARG A 205 10.48 7.93 -23.27
CA ARG A 205 9.11 8.29 -22.92
C ARG A 205 8.14 7.12 -23.10
N GLY A 206 7.40 6.81 -22.03
CA GLY A 206 6.45 5.70 -21.97
C GLY A 206 7.04 4.40 -21.41
N GLU A 207 8.34 4.36 -21.10
CA GLU A 207 8.96 3.21 -20.45
C GLU A 207 8.59 3.11 -18.97
N LYS A 208 8.54 1.86 -18.51
CA LYS A 208 8.41 1.49 -17.10
C LYS A 208 9.64 0.68 -16.74
N ILE A 209 10.45 1.20 -15.83
CA ILE A 209 11.75 0.64 -15.45
C ILE A 209 11.69 0.31 -13.96
N ALA A 210 12.16 -0.88 -13.59
CA ALA A 210 12.35 -1.26 -12.21
C ALA A 210 13.85 -1.36 -11.93
N PHE A 211 14.34 -0.69 -10.89
CA PHE A 211 15.68 -0.92 -10.38
C PHE A 211 15.63 -1.99 -9.29
N VAL A 212 16.30 -3.11 -9.56
CA VAL A 212 16.39 -4.25 -8.65
C VAL A 212 17.84 -4.39 -8.20
N GLY A 213 18.03 -4.63 -6.91
CA GLY A 213 19.35 -4.73 -6.27
C GLY A 213 19.19 -4.83 -4.76
N LYS A 214 20.26 -5.18 -4.06
CA LYS A 214 20.27 -5.22 -2.59
C LYS A 214 20.14 -3.83 -2.01
N ASN A 215 19.68 -3.79 -0.76
CA ASN A 215 19.60 -2.52 -0.05
C ASN A 215 21.01 -1.97 0.20
N GLY A 216 21.23 -0.71 -0.17
CA GLY A 216 22.55 -0.07 -0.10
C GLY A 216 23.38 -0.12 -1.38
N GLU A 217 22.93 -0.79 -2.45
CA GLU A 217 23.64 -0.81 -3.75
C GLU A 217 23.51 0.49 -4.57
N GLY A 218 22.94 1.55 -3.98
CA GLY A 218 22.91 2.87 -4.62
C GLY A 218 21.68 3.19 -5.46
N LYS A 219 20.61 2.38 -5.40
CA LYS A 219 19.32 2.66 -6.08
C LYS A 219 18.79 4.07 -5.78
N SER A 220 18.57 4.38 -4.50
CA SER A 220 18.16 5.71 -4.05
C SER A 220 19.21 6.78 -4.32
N THR A 221 20.50 6.41 -4.36
CA THR A 221 21.58 7.35 -4.70
C THR A 221 21.50 7.78 -6.17
N LEU A 222 21.27 6.85 -7.10
CA LEU A 222 21.07 7.16 -8.51
C LEU A 222 19.83 8.05 -8.71
N VAL A 223 18.74 7.76 -8.01
CA VAL A 223 17.53 8.60 -8.02
C VAL A 223 17.84 10.02 -7.55
N LYS A 224 18.58 10.18 -6.46
CA LYS A 224 19.00 11.51 -5.98
C LYS A 224 19.90 12.25 -6.96
N CYS A 225 20.76 11.54 -7.71
CA CYS A 225 21.52 12.14 -8.81
C CYS A 225 20.60 12.63 -9.93
N ILE A 226 19.58 11.85 -10.32
CA ILE A 226 18.58 12.25 -11.34
C ILE A 226 17.80 13.49 -10.88
N MET A 227 17.48 13.57 -9.59
CA MET A 227 16.81 14.73 -9.00
C MET A 227 17.73 15.94 -8.79
N SER A 228 19.02 15.83 -9.09
CA SER A 228 20.05 16.85 -8.82
C SER A 228 20.12 17.26 -7.33
N GLU A 229 19.79 16.35 -6.41
CA GLU A 229 19.88 16.59 -4.96
C GLU A 229 21.30 16.37 -4.41
N ILE A 230 22.11 15.59 -5.13
CA ILE A 230 23.48 15.26 -4.76
C ILE A 230 24.40 15.38 -5.98
N ASP A 231 25.66 15.74 -5.72
CA ASP A 231 26.69 15.81 -6.75
C ASP A 231 27.02 14.42 -7.32
N TYR A 232 27.53 14.36 -8.54
CA TYR A 232 28.01 13.16 -9.21
C TYR A 232 29.09 13.51 -10.24
N ASP A 233 29.87 12.52 -10.65
CA ASP A 233 30.81 12.60 -11.76
C ASP A 233 30.12 12.12 -13.06
N GLY A 234 30.63 12.52 -14.21
CA GLY A 234 30.07 12.17 -15.53
C GLY A 234 28.99 13.15 -16.01
N LYS A 235 28.09 12.71 -16.90
CA LYS A 235 27.07 13.58 -17.51
C LYS A 235 25.67 12.98 -17.35
N LEU A 236 24.81 13.69 -16.63
CA LEU A 236 23.39 13.38 -16.47
C LEU A 236 22.57 14.53 -17.02
N THR A 237 21.73 14.25 -18.01
CA THR A 237 20.89 15.24 -18.70
C THR A 237 19.43 14.94 -18.48
N ILE A 238 18.69 15.93 -17.96
CA ILE A 238 17.23 15.90 -17.90
C ILE A 238 16.66 16.49 -19.20
N GLY A 239 15.78 15.73 -19.84
CA GLY A 239 15.20 16.09 -21.13
C GLY A 239 14.29 17.32 -21.09
N HIS A 240 13.95 17.83 -22.27
CA HIS A 240 13.09 19.00 -22.39
C HIS A 240 11.70 18.77 -21.77
N ASN A 241 11.23 19.75 -20.98
CA ASN A 241 9.91 19.79 -20.36
C ASN A 241 9.60 18.57 -19.48
N VAL A 242 10.62 18.01 -18.82
CA VAL A 242 10.45 16.92 -17.85
C VAL A 242 10.03 17.50 -16.51
N GLN A 243 8.93 16.98 -15.97
CA GLN A 243 8.38 17.33 -14.65
C GLN A 243 8.42 16.06 -13.81
N ILE A 244 9.35 16.03 -12.86
CA ILE A 244 9.62 14.86 -12.02
C ILE A 244 8.69 14.88 -10.82
N GLY A 245 7.89 13.83 -10.67
CA GLY A 245 7.22 13.49 -9.43
C GLY A 245 8.01 12.40 -8.73
N TYR A 246 8.40 12.64 -7.48
CA TYR A 246 9.13 11.68 -6.66
C TYR A 246 8.23 11.23 -5.51
N PHE A 247 8.22 9.94 -5.21
CA PHE A 247 7.60 9.35 -4.02
C PHE A 247 8.65 8.59 -3.24
N ALA A 248 8.84 8.90 -1.97
CA ALA A 248 9.68 8.10 -1.08
C ALA A 248 9.07 8.05 0.32
N GLN A 249 9.45 7.03 1.09
CA GLN A 249 8.92 6.79 2.44
C GLN A 249 9.09 8.01 3.37
N ASN A 250 10.18 8.78 3.21
CA ASN A 250 10.44 9.98 4.00
C ASN A 250 9.61 11.20 3.53
N GLN A 251 9.09 11.20 2.31
CA GLN A 251 8.35 12.33 1.76
C GLN A 251 6.97 12.48 2.40
N ALA A 252 6.39 11.38 2.92
CA ALA A 252 5.19 11.43 3.74
C ALA A 252 5.37 12.28 5.02
N GLN A 253 6.61 12.44 5.50
CA GLN A 253 6.95 13.30 6.64
C GLN A 253 7.10 14.77 6.25
N MET A 254 7.22 15.08 4.96
CA MET A 254 7.37 16.46 4.45
C MET A 254 6.03 17.13 4.09
N LEU A 255 4.90 16.48 4.38
CA LEU A 255 3.60 17.11 4.27
C LEU A 255 3.46 18.23 5.32
N ASP A 256 2.80 19.33 4.95
CA ASP A 256 2.56 20.45 5.87
C ASP A 256 1.58 20.03 6.97
N GLU A 257 2.12 19.86 8.17
CA GLU A 257 1.41 19.39 9.36
C GLU A 257 0.24 20.28 9.79
N ASN A 258 0.22 21.53 9.33
CA ASN A 258 -0.81 22.51 9.69
C ASN A 258 -2.05 22.43 8.82
N LEU A 259 -1.94 21.85 7.62
CA LEU A 259 -3.05 21.72 6.67
C LEU A 259 -3.98 20.59 7.04
N THR A 260 -5.22 20.68 6.57
CA THR A 260 -6.13 19.54 6.56
C THR A 260 -5.79 18.57 5.43
N VAL A 261 -6.30 17.34 5.52
CA VAL A 261 -6.23 16.37 4.43
C VAL A 261 -6.80 16.98 3.13
N PHE A 262 -7.95 17.64 3.23
CA PHE A 262 -8.59 18.30 2.10
C PHE A 262 -7.73 19.44 1.53
N ASP A 263 -7.26 20.36 2.36
CA ASP A 263 -6.47 21.52 1.92
C ASP A 263 -5.15 21.10 1.26
N THR A 264 -4.53 20.03 1.75
CA THR A 264 -3.29 19.48 1.19
C THR A 264 -3.50 19.07 -0.28
N ILE A 265 -4.66 18.52 -0.59
CA ILE A 265 -5.01 18.06 -1.94
C ILE A 265 -5.56 19.18 -2.81
N ASP A 266 -6.44 20.05 -2.28
CA ASP A 266 -7.02 21.15 -3.06
C ASP A 266 -5.98 22.13 -3.57
N ARG A 267 -4.88 22.35 -2.84
CA ARG A 267 -3.76 23.20 -3.26
C ARG A 267 -3.02 22.69 -4.50
N VAL A 268 -3.09 21.38 -4.77
CA VAL A 268 -2.35 20.72 -5.84
C VAL A 268 -3.28 20.35 -7.01
N ALA A 269 -4.55 20.09 -6.72
CA ALA A 269 -5.54 19.75 -7.71
C ALA A 269 -5.79 20.93 -8.68
N THR A 270 -5.64 20.68 -9.98
CA THR A 270 -5.90 21.67 -11.04
C THR A 270 -6.99 21.20 -12.01
N GLY A 271 -7.78 22.13 -12.56
CA GLY A 271 -8.82 21.83 -13.54
C GLY A 271 -10.01 21.06 -12.97
N ASP A 272 -10.66 20.24 -13.79
CA ASP A 272 -11.91 19.53 -13.47
C ASP A 272 -11.78 18.54 -12.31
N ILE A 273 -10.55 18.13 -11.96
CA ILE A 273 -10.31 17.18 -10.88
C ILE A 273 -10.64 17.78 -9.51
N ARG A 274 -10.68 19.11 -9.39
CA ARG A 274 -11.10 19.81 -8.17
C ARG A 274 -12.53 19.47 -7.76
N LEU A 275 -13.41 19.22 -8.73
CA LEU A 275 -14.79 18.81 -8.48
C LEU A 275 -14.91 17.41 -7.88
N LYS A 276 -13.84 16.60 -7.98
CA LYS A 276 -13.80 15.19 -7.55
C LYS A 276 -12.93 14.95 -6.32
N ILE A 277 -12.40 15.99 -5.68
CA ILE A 277 -11.46 15.84 -4.54
C ILE A 277 -12.09 14.98 -3.43
N ARG A 278 -13.36 15.22 -3.09
CA ARG A 278 -14.06 14.45 -2.05
C ARG A 278 -14.21 12.98 -2.41
N ASP A 279 -14.49 12.66 -3.68
CA ASP A 279 -14.58 11.28 -4.17
C ASP A 279 -13.22 10.59 -4.10
N ILE A 280 -12.16 11.29 -4.49
CA ILE A 280 -10.78 10.79 -4.44
C ILE A 280 -10.38 10.54 -2.99
N LEU A 281 -10.58 11.50 -2.09
CA LEU A 281 -10.29 11.34 -0.67
C LEU A 281 -11.08 10.18 -0.06
N GLY A 282 -12.38 10.08 -0.35
CA GLY A 282 -13.22 8.98 0.11
C GLY A 282 -12.65 7.62 -0.28
N ALA A 283 -12.19 7.49 -1.52
CA ALA A 283 -11.61 6.25 -2.03
C ALA A 283 -10.17 5.95 -1.54
N PHE A 284 -9.54 6.84 -0.77
CA PHE A 284 -8.32 6.56 0.02
C PHE A 284 -8.58 6.49 1.53
N MET A 285 -9.84 6.23 1.92
CA MET A 285 -10.29 6.13 3.30
C MET A 285 -10.20 7.46 4.08
N PHE A 286 -10.30 8.60 3.37
CA PHE A 286 -10.43 9.94 3.94
C PHE A 286 -11.83 10.53 3.72
N GLY A 287 -12.88 9.71 3.87
CA GLY A 287 -14.27 10.15 3.77
C GLY A 287 -14.79 10.87 5.03
N GLY A 288 -15.86 11.66 4.87
CA GLY A 288 -16.52 12.37 5.97
C GLY A 288 -15.57 13.29 6.73
N ASP A 289 -15.65 13.28 8.07
CA ASP A 289 -14.84 14.12 8.96
C ASP A 289 -13.33 13.86 8.86
N ALA A 290 -12.91 12.75 8.24
CA ALA A 290 -11.50 12.45 8.04
C ALA A 290 -10.82 13.44 7.08
N SER A 291 -11.56 14.06 6.15
CA SER A 291 -11.01 15.08 5.24
C SER A 291 -10.60 16.37 5.96
N ASP A 292 -11.20 16.63 7.11
CA ASP A 292 -11.02 17.87 7.88
C ASP A 292 -9.96 17.70 8.98
N LYS A 293 -9.45 16.48 9.18
CA LYS A 293 -8.33 16.19 10.08
C LYS A 293 -7.06 16.91 9.59
N LYS A 294 -6.27 17.41 10.54
CA LYS A 294 -4.94 17.96 10.25
C LYS A 294 -3.92 16.86 9.95
N VAL A 295 -2.99 17.14 9.04
CA VAL A 295 -1.91 16.19 8.68
C VAL A 295 -1.13 15.73 9.91
N LYS A 296 -0.92 16.60 10.91
CA LYS A 296 -0.22 16.24 12.14
C LYS A 296 -0.82 15.07 12.92
N VAL A 297 -2.15 14.89 12.87
CA VAL A 297 -2.86 13.84 13.63
C VAL A 297 -2.96 12.50 12.89
N LEU A 298 -2.50 12.46 11.63
CA LEU A 298 -2.52 11.25 10.81
C LEU A 298 -1.44 10.27 11.27
N SER A 299 -1.79 8.98 11.28
CA SER A 299 -0.87 7.86 11.39
C SER A 299 0.13 7.83 10.21
N GLY A 300 1.23 7.09 10.36
CA GLY A 300 2.23 6.96 9.27
C GLY A 300 1.64 6.38 7.97
N GLY A 301 0.73 5.40 8.09
CA GLY A 301 0.02 4.82 6.94
C GLY A 301 -0.91 5.83 6.27
N GLU A 302 -1.67 6.61 7.05
CA GLU A 302 -2.52 7.69 6.52
C GLU A 302 -1.68 8.78 5.83
N ARG A 303 -0.57 9.24 6.44
CA ARG A 303 0.33 10.22 5.82
C ARG A 303 0.87 9.71 4.47
N THR A 304 1.20 8.43 4.40
CA THR A 304 1.69 7.78 3.17
C THR A 304 0.61 7.79 2.08
N ARG A 305 -0.63 7.41 2.42
CA ARG A 305 -1.76 7.49 1.47
C ARG A 305 -2.00 8.92 1.00
N LEU A 306 -1.96 9.90 1.90
CA LEU A 306 -2.15 11.32 1.55
C LEU A 306 -1.05 11.84 0.61
N ALA A 307 0.21 11.51 0.89
CA ALA A 307 1.33 11.86 0.02
C ALA A 307 1.19 11.23 -1.38
N MET A 308 0.70 9.98 -1.45
CA MET A 308 0.41 9.32 -2.70
C MET A 308 -0.68 10.07 -3.47
N ILE A 309 -1.82 10.41 -2.86
CA ILE A 309 -2.89 11.19 -3.50
C ILE A 309 -2.34 12.48 -4.09
N LYS A 310 -1.55 13.22 -3.31
CA LYS A 310 -0.93 14.48 -3.74
C LYS A 310 -0.14 14.27 -5.03
N LEU A 311 0.76 13.28 -5.05
CA LEU A 311 1.59 12.95 -6.21
C LEU A 311 0.78 12.48 -7.44
N LEU A 312 -0.31 11.73 -7.22
CA LEU A 312 -1.18 11.28 -8.31
C LEU A 312 -1.90 12.45 -8.99
N LEU A 313 -2.17 13.53 -8.25
CA LEU A 313 -2.84 14.73 -8.74
C LEU A 313 -1.89 15.80 -9.29
N GLU A 314 -0.60 15.73 -8.95
CA GLU A 314 0.41 16.58 -9.59
C GLU A 314 0.50 16.26 -11.10
N PRO A 315 0.52 17.28 -11.98
CA PRO A 315 0.64 17.11 -13.42
C PRO A 315 2.08 16.78 -13.83
N VAL A 316 2.69 15.77 -13.20
CA VAL A 316 4.06 15.29 -13.49
C VAL A 316 4.05 14.28 -14.62
N ASN A 317 5.08 14.32 -15.47
CA ASN A 317 5.21 13.44 -16.64
C ASN A 317 6.32 12.38 -16.49
N PHE A 318 7.15 12.48 -15.45
CA PHE A 318 8.18 11.51 -15.09
C PHE A 318 8.04 11.13 -13.61
N LEU A 319 7.66 9.90 -13.32
CA LEU A 319 7.37 9.45 -11.95
C LEU A 319 8.49 8.55 -11.46
N ILE A 320 9.02 8.83 -10.28
CA ILE A 320 9.97 7.98 -9.56
C ILE A 320 9.33 7.58 -8.24
N LEU A 321 9.22 6.29 -7.97
CA LEU A 321 8.71 5.70 -6.74
C LEU A 321 9.84 4.92 -6.08
N ASP A 322 10.34 5.41 -4.96
CA ASP A 322 11.43 4.80 -4.20
C ASP A 322 10.90 4.18 -2.91
N GLU A 323 10.63 2.87 -2.96
CA GLU A 323 10.31 2.05 -1.80
C GLU A 323 11.55 1.28 -1.33
N PRO A 324 11.65 0.91 -0.04
CA PRO A 324 12.82 0.24 0.53
C PRO A 324 13.13 -1.14 -0.08
N THR A 325 12.25 -1.69 -0.91
CA THR A 325 12.39 -3.03 -1.52
C THR A 325 12.48 -2.94 -3.05
N ILE A 326 11.72 -2.04 -3.71
CA ILE A 326 11.69 -1.87 -5.16
C ILE A 326 11.60 -0.38 -5.51
N THR A 327 12.49 0.10 -6.39
CA THR A 327 12.40 1.45 -6.97
C THR A 327 11.79 1.34 -8.38
N TRP A 328 10.66 1.99 -8.60
CA TRP A 328 9.99 2.08 -9.90
C TRP A 328 10.20 3.44 -10.53
N ILE A 329 10.61 3.47 -11.80
CA ILE A 329 10.50 4.65 -12.65
C ILE A 329 9.43 4.40 -13.69
N CYS A 330 8.44 5.29 -13.75
CA CYS A 330 7.35 5.22 -14.70
C CYS A 330 7.27 6.55 -15.46
N VAL A 331 7.51 6.51 -16.77
CA VAL A 331 7.26 7.68 -17.61
C VAL A 331 5.82 7.63 -18.09
N ARG A 332 5.01 8.63 -17.72
CA ARG A 332 3.58 8.64 -18.06
C ARG A 332 3.42 8.80 -19.58
N ARG A 333 2.61 7.93 -20.19
CA ARG A 333 2.18 8.02 -21.58
C ARG A 333 0.87 8.81 -21.60
N MET A 334 0.77 9.86 -22.41
CA MET A 334 -0.55 10.41 -22.76
C MET A 334 -1.30 9.41 -23.65
N TYR A 335 -2.59 9.26 -23.41
CA TYR A 335 -3.54 8.79 -24.41
C TYR A 335 -4.14 10.00 -25.13
#